data_AF-M2XJS4-F1
#
_entry.id   AF-M2XJS4-F1
#
_cell.length_a   1.000
_cell.length_b   1.000
_cell.length_c   1.000
_cell.angle_alpha   90.00
_cell.angle_beta   90.00
_cell.angle_gamma   90.00
#
_symmetry.space_group_name_H-M   'P 1'
#
loop_
_entity.id
_entity.type
_entity.pdbx_description
1 polymer ?
#
loop_
_entity_poly.entity_id
_entity_poly.type
_entity_poly.pdbx_seq_one_letter_code
_entity_poly.pdbx_strand_id
1 'polypeptide(L)'
;MDSMDSWIARTFESLLNQDISTIVNGGTLPYQLTLMATGVVYGKYLVQLEDIIDIAAEEPRKGKSNGTLKCTFFDGQQQVYGLELTDMKHCLSVRTPPGSKFLLHDPIVHRGIILLTRNNCRYLGGVVVEVQEKRDSLIKDIMQQAKYRVEGFQQTSGDKEVDSNHVDNNMIAIGQGISNWHNNNEEEEEEENI
;
A
#
# COMPACT_ATOMS: atom_id res chain seq x y z
N MET A 1 43.17 7.81 0.47
CA MET A 1 41.86 7.77 -0.19
C MET A 1 41.77 9.02 -1.03
N ASP A 2 41.79 8.85 -2.35
CA ASP A 2 41.94 9.94 -3.30
C ASP A 2 40.76 10.92 -3.22
N SER A 3 41.04 12.19 -3.52
CA SER A 3 40.08 13.30 -3.48
C SER A 3 38.76 13.00 -4.22
N MET A 4 38.84 12.21 -5.29
CA MET A 4 37.70 11.79 -6.12
C MET A 4 36.73 10.85 -5.38
N ASP A 5 37.24 9.82 -4.70
CA ASP A 5 36.41 8.84 -3.98
C ASP A 5 35.64 9.50 -2.84
N SER A 6 36.28 10.47 -2.18
CA SER A 6 35.66 11.29 -1.13
C SER A 6 34.52 12.15 -1.68
N TRP A 7 34.71 12.76 -2.86
CA TRP A 7 33.65 13.55 -3.49
C TRP A 7 32.49 12.69 -3.97
N ILE A 8 32.77 11.54 -4.58
CA ILE A 8 31.72 10.59 -5.02
C ILE A 8 30.88 10.13 -3.82
N ALA A 9 31.52 9.74 -2.72
CA ALA A 9 30.83 9.28 -1.52
C ALA A 9 29.91 10.38 -0.95
N ARG A 10 30.39 11.62 -0.84
CA ARG A 10 29.60 12.76 -0.33
C ARG A 10 28.43 13.13 -1.25
N THR A 11 28.66 13.12 -2.56
CA THR A 11 27.61 13.39 -3.55
C THR A 11 26.54 12.31 -3.51
N PHE A 12 26.96 11.04 -3.41
CA PHE A 12 26.04 9.92 -3.28
C PHE A 12 25.22 10.01 -1.99
N GLU A 13 25.84 10.28 -0.85
CA GLU A 13 25.15 10.48 0.43
C GLU A 13 24.17 11.67 0.37
N SER A 14 24.56 12.79 -0.24
CA SER A 14 23.68 13.93 -0.45
C SER A 14 22.45 13.55 -1.30
N LEU A 15 22.66 12.79 -2.38
CA LEU A 15 21.58 12.31 -3.25
C LEU A 15 20.60 11.39 -2.51
N LEU A 16 21.09 10.50 -1.64
CA LEU A 16 20.22 9.60 -0.88
C LEU A 16 19.25 10.34 0.04
N ASN A 17 19.61 11.55 0.50
CA ASN A 17 18.81 12.38 1.40
C ASN A 17 17.91 13.40 0.68
N GLN A 18 17.87 13.40 -0.66
CA GLN A 18 16.93 14.22 -1.42
C GLN A 18 15.67 13.45 -1.78
N ASP A 19 14.55 14.14 -1.94
CA ASP A 19 13.33 13.52 -2.48
C ASP A 19 13.60 13.00 -3.89
N ILE A 20 13.15 11.78 -4.20
CA ILE A 20 13.41 11.17 -5.51
C ILE A 20 12.90 12.03 -6.68
N SER A 21 11.81 12.79 -6.49
CA SER A 21 11.28 13.70 -7.51
C SER A 21 12.22 14.86 -7.87
N THR A 22 13.19 15.20 -7.02
CA THR A 22 14.15 16.28 -7.31
C THR A 22 15.39 15.76 -8.04
N ILE A 23 15.64 14.46 -8.02
CA ILE A 23 16.84 13.83 -8.59
C ILE A 23 16.60 13.09 -9.90
N VAL A 24 15.37 12.65 -10.19
CA VAL A 24 15.00 11.98 -11.44
C VAL A 24 14.03 12.80 -12.27
N ASN A 25 14.12 12.71 -13.60
CA ASN A 25 13.18 13.35 -14.51
C ASN A 25 12.34 12.28 -15.21
N GLY A 26 11.11 12.05 -14.75
CA GLY A 26 10.15 11.15 -15.40
C GLY A 26 10.10 9.71 -14.89
N GLY A 27 10.35 9.49 -13.58
CA GLY A 27 10.28 8.16 -12.96
C GLY A 27 11.46 7.27 -13.32
N THR A 28 11.67 6.19 -12.54
CA THR A 28 12.71 5.20 -12.86
C THR A 28 12.14 3.88 -13.34
N LEU A 29 10.95 3.48 -12.90
CA LEU A 29 10.33 2.23 -13.31
C LEU A 29 9.65 2.39 -14.68
N PRO A 30 9.48 1.29 -15.44
CA PRO A 30 8.65 1.33 -16.64
C PRO A 30 7.23 1.79 -16.32
N TYR A 31 6.66 2.54 -17.25
CA TYR A 31 5.30 3.06 -17.12
C TYR A 31 4.30 1.92 -16.92
N GLN A 32 3.30 2.13 -16.07
CA GLN A 32 2.18 1.19 -15.84
C GLN A 32 2.61 -0.19 -15.30
N LEU A 33 3.68 -0.25 -14.50
CA LEU A 33 4.07 -1.48 -13.81
C LEU A 33 2.90 -2.08 -12.99
N THR A 34 2.03 -1.23 -12.45
CA THR A 34 0.82 -1.62 -11.70
C THR A 34 -0.22 -2.36 -12.53
N LEU A 35 -0.17 -2.27 -13.87
CA LEU A 35 -1.06 -3.01 -14.79
C LEU A 35 -0.51 -4.38 -15.19
N MET A 36 0.74 -4.70 -14.82
CA MET A 36 1.37 -5.96 -15.22
C MET A 36 0.72 -7.17 -14.54
N ALA A 37 0.33 -8.17 -15.33
CA ALA A 37 -0.25 -9.40 -14.82
C ALA A 37 0.76 -10.26 -14.04
N THR A 38 1.86 -10.69 -14.66
CA THR A 38 2.98 -11.39 -14.00
C THR A 38 4.22 -11.30 -14.87
N GLY A 39 5.41 -11.13 -14.29
CA GLY A 39 6.67 -11.17 -15.03
C GLY A 39 7.87 -10.64 -14.25
N VAL A 40 9.02 -10.60 -14.91
CA VAL A 40 10.23 -9.93 -14.42
C VAL A 40 10.41 -8.65 -15.22
N VAL A 41 10.67 -7.55 -14.52
CA VAL A 41 10.99 -6.26 -15.15
C VAL A 41 12.51 -6.10 -15.12
N TYR A 42 13.18 -6.36 -16.24
CA TYR A 42 14.65 -6.37 -16.29
C TYR A 42 15.25 -4.98 -16.17
N GLY A 43 16.17 -4.79 -15.22
CA GLY A 43 16.90 -3.55 -15.01
C GLY A 43 17.30 -3.32 -13.56
N LYS A 44 17.71 -2.08 -13.29
CA LYS A 44 18.01 -1.56 -11.95
C LYS A 44 17.29 -0.25 -11.76
N TYR A 45 16.46 -0.17 -10.73
CA TYR A 45 15.53 0.92 -10.52
C TYR A 45 15.70 1.51 -9.14
N LEU A 46 15.98 2.81 -9.09
CA LEU A 46 16.04 3.54 -7.83
C LEU A 46 14.63 3.93 -7.42
N VAL A 47 14.23 3.55 -6.21
CA VAL A 47 12.93 3.93 -5.66
C VAL A 47 13.11 4.52 -4.26
N GLN A 48 12.14 5.33 -3.84
CA GLN A 48 12.04 5.90 -2.51
C GLN A 48 10.93 5.21 -1.73
N LEU A 49 11.22 4.81 -0.48
CA LEU A 49 10.21 4.29 0.43
C LEU A 49 9.33 5.43 0.94
N GLU A 50 8.02 5.36 0.72
CA GLU A 50 7.06 6.30 1.31
C GLU A 50 6.45 5.76 2.61
N ASP A 51 6.14 4.46 2.63
CA ASP A 51 5.55 3.82 3.80
C ASP A 51 5.88 2.34 3.90
N ILE A 52 5.83 1.82 5.13
CA ILE A 52 5.99 0.41 5.43
C ILE A 52 5.11 -0.01 6.60
N ILE A 53 4.45 -1.15 6.44
CA ILE A 53 3.62 -1.79 7.46
C ILE A 53 3.85 -3.30 7.46
N ASP A 54 3.72 -3.94 8.63
CA ASP A 54 3.57 -5.39 8.74
C ASP A 54 2.08 -5.72 8.61
N ILE A 55 1.66 -6.27 7.47
CA ILE A 55 0.25 -6.58 7.21
C ILE A 55 -0.24 -7.83 7.94
N ALA A 56 0.68 -8.61 8.52
CA ALA A 56 0.35 -9.78 9.30
C ALA A 56 0.25 -9.48 10.81
N ALA A 57 0.65 -8.27 11.24
CA ALA A 57 0.59 -7.86 12.63
C ALA A 57 -0.74 -7.18 12.99
N GLU A 58 -1.22 -7.41 14.20
CA GLU A 58 -2.38 -6.72 14.78
C GLU A 58 -2.14 -5.19 14.89
N GLU A 59 -0.90 -4.80 15.20
CA GLU A 59 -0.46 -3.41 15.23
C GLU A 59 0.62 -3.19 14.14
N PRO A 60 0.24 -2.87 12.89
CA PRO A 60 1.11 -2.95 11.71
C PRO A 60 2.38 -2.08 11.74
N ARG A 61 2.49 -1.15 12.70
CA ARG A 61 3.56 -0.13 12.77
C ARG A 61 4.41 -0.20 14.05
N LYS A 62 4.13 -1.13 14.98
CA LYS A 62 4.71 -1.11 16.34
C LYS A 62 6.10 -1.74 16.49
N GLY A 63 6.71 -2.22 15.41
CA GLY A 63 8.13 -2.56 15.42
C GLY A 63 8.50 -4.03 15.67
N LYS A 64 7.58 -4.90 16.08
CA LYS A 64 7.81 -6.36 16.10
C LYS A 64 7.33 -6.94 14.78
N SER A 65 8.19 -6.94 13.76
CA SER A 65 7.91 -7.59 12.48
C SER A 65 7.94 -9.11 12.66
N ASN A 66 6.75 -9.71 12.64
CA ASN A 66 6.55 -11.16 12.79
C ASN A 66 5.96 -11.80 11.52
N GLY A 67 5.55 -11.01 10.52
CA GLY A 67 5.06 -11.55 9.25
C GLY A 67 5.42 -10.67 8.05
N THR A 68 4.49 -10.52 7.13
CA THR A 68 4.74 -9.97 5.79
C THR A 68 4.76 -8.45 5.79
N LEU A 69 5.86 -7.85 5.35
CA LEU A 69 5.92 -6.41 5.12
C LEU A 69 5.25 -6.03 3.78
N LYS A 70 4.43 -4.98 3.83
CA LYS A 70 3.98 -4.23 2.65
C LYS A 70 4.70 -2.88 2.62
N CYS A 71 5.38 -2.62 1.51
CA CYS A 71 6.05 -1.35 1.25
C CYS A 71 5.27 -0.56 0.20
N THR A 72 5.24 0.75 0.38
CA THR A 72 4.85 1.72 -0.63
C THR A 72 6.12 2.39 -1.12
N PHE A 73 6.40 2.27 -2.41
CA PHE A 73 7.53 2.93 -3.05
C PHE A 73 7.04 3.97 -4.05
N PHE A 74 7.86 5.00 -4.23
CA PHE A 74 7.69 6.02 -5.26
C PHE A 74 8.96 6.10 -6.10
N ASP A 75 8.82 6.15 -7.42
CA ASP A 75 9.96 6.16 -8.34
C ASP A 75 10.28 7.56 -8.89
N GLY A 76 9.57 8.60 -8.43
CA GLY A 76 9.63 9.96 -8.97
C GLY A 76 8.43 10.33 -9.85
N GLN A 77 7.63 9.35 -10.29
CA GLN A 77 6.45 9.59 -11.12
C GLN A 77 5.22 8.77 -10.70
N GLN A 78 5.40 7.51 -10.33
CA GLN A 78 4.34 6.58 -9.95
C GLN A 78 4.63 5.93 -8.60
N GLN A 79 3.54 5.63 -7.90
CA GLN A 79 3.57 4.85 -6.67
C GLN A 79 3.37 3.37 -7.00
N VAL A 80 4.20 2.50 -6.42
CA VAL A 80 4.11 1.04 -6.55
C VAL A 80 4.14 0.38 -5.19
N TYR A 81 3.64 -0.86 -5.12
CA TYR A 81 3.62 -1.63 -3.88
C TYR A 81 4.59 -2.81 -3.96
N GLY A 82 5.29 -3.04 -2.86
CA GLY A 82 6.09 -4.23 -2.65
C GLY A 82 5.52 -5.10 -1.54
N LEU A 83 5.51 -6.42 -1.73
CA LEU A 83 5.21 -7.39 -0.69
C LEU A 83 6.43 -8.26 -0.44
N GLU A 84 6.79 -8.41 0.83
CA GLU A 84 7.85 -9.33 1.25
C GLU A 84 7.47 -10.77 0.93
N LEU A 85 8.18 -11.38 -0.02
CA LEU A 85 8.03 -12.80 -0.39
C LEU A 85 8.97 -13.69 0.42
N THR A 86 10.17 -13.19 0.72
CA THR A 86 11.18 -13.88 1.55
C THR A 86 11.64 -12.94 2.65
N ASP A 87 12.06 -13.45 3.80
CA ASP A 87 12.54 -12.63 4.92
C ASP A 87 13.57 -11.55 4.53
N MET A 88 13.23 -10.29 4.77
CA MET A 88 14.00 -9.08 4.45
C MET A 88 14.54 -8.35 5.69
N LYS A 89 14.39 -8.90 6.90
CA LYS A 89 14.70 -8.21 8.18
C LYS A 89 16.09 -7.59 8.31
N HIS A 90 17.06 -8.09 7.55
CA HIS A 90 18.43 -7.58 7.51
C HIS A 90 18.58 -6.21 6.83
N CYS A 91 17.64 -5.83 5.95
CA CYS A 91 17.68 -4.54 5.23
C CYS A 91 16.36 -3.77 5.23
N LEU A 92 15.26 -4.39 5.68
CA LEU A 92 13.93 -3.82 5.64
C LEU A 92 13.16 -4.18 6.91
N SER A 93 12.57 -3.19 7.56
CA SER A 93 11.69 -3.38 8.71
C SER A 93 10.70 -2.23 8.80
N VAL A 94 9.64 -2.37 9.60
CA VAL A 94 8.71 -1.25 9.86
C VAL A 94 9.37 -0.01 10.50
N ARG A 95 10.63 -0.13 10.96
CA ARG A 95 11.45 0.98 11.48
C ARG A 95 12.32 1.64 10.41
N THR A 96 12.35 1.11 9.19
CA THR A 96 13.08 1.74 8.08
C THR A 96 12.49 3.13 7.84
N PRO A 97 13.31 4.19 7.81
CA PRO A 97 12.82 5.55 7.66
C PRO A 97 12.10 5.76 6.32
N PRO A 98 10.96 6.48 6.31
CA PRO A 98 10.42 7.04 5.08
C PRO A 98 11.44 7.97 4.40
N GLY A 99 11.41 8.02 3.07
CA GLY A 99 12.39 8.72 2.27
C GLY A 99 13.65 7.91 1.93
N SER A 100 13.90 6.79 2.63
CA SER A 100 15.02 5.90 2.32
C SER A 100 14.98 5.38 0.89
N LYS A 101 16.16 5.24 0.28
CA LYS A 101 16.33 4.77 -1.08
C LYS A 101 16.60 3.28 -1.13
N PHE A 102 16.00 2.64 -2.14
CA PHE A 102 16.18 1.24 -2.46
C PHE A 102 16.54 1.08 -3.92
N LEU A 103 17.40 0.10 -4.21
CA LEU A 103 17.64 -0.38 -5.56
C LEU A 103 16.85 -1.66 -5.78
N LEU A 104 15.94 -1.63 -6.74
CA LEU A 104 15.26 -2.83 -7.24
C LEU A 104 16.06 -3.39 -8.41
N HIS A 105 16.40 -4.67 -8.37
CA HIS A 105 17.14 -5.35 -9.44
C HIS A 105 16.29 -6.47 -10.01
N ASP A 106 15.95 -6.39 -11.29
CA ASP A 106 15.09 -7.35 -11.97
C ASP A 106 13.82 -7.70 -11.15
N PRO A 107 13.03 -6.70 -10.67
CA PRO A 107 11.90 -6.97 -9.80
C PRO A 107 10.89 -7.92 -10.43
N ILE A 108 10.44 -8.88 -9.62
CA ILE A 108 9.38 -9.83 -9.99
C ILE A 108 8.06 -9.16 -9.67
N VAL A 109 7.16 -9.08 -10.64
CA VAL A 109 5.84 -8.44 -10.52
C VAL A 109 4.76 -9.50 -10.64
N HIS A 110 3.77 -9.45 -9.75
CA HIS A 110 2.55 -10.23 -9.83
C HIS A 110 1.35 -9.33 -9.53
N ARG A 111 0.44 -9.18 -10.49
CA ARG A 111 -0.76 -8.33 -10.45
C ARG A 111 -0.44 -6.90 -10.01
N GLY A 112 0.58 -6.31 -10.62
CA GLY A 112 1.04 -4.96 -10.33
C GLY A 112 1.80 -4.78 -9.01
N ILE A 113 2.01 -5.84 -8.24
CA ILE A 113 2.72 -5.83 -6.96
C ILE A 113 4.11 -6.44 -7.15
N ILE A 114 5.13 -5.77 -6.65
CA ILE A 114 6.51 -6.26 -6.65
C ILE A 114 6.68 -7.29 -5.53
N LEU A 115 7.15 -8.48 -5.86
CA LEU A 115 7.49 -9.52 -4.88
C LEU A 115 8.93 -9.30 -4.42
N LEU A 116 9.09 -8.73 -3.24
CA LEU A 116 10.38 -8.37 -2.67
C LEU A 116 11.10 -9.59 -2.12
N THR A 117 12.35 -9.75 -2.54
CA THR A 117 13.27 -10.77 -2.06
C THR A 117 14.64 -10.16 -1.80
N ARG A 118 15.50 -10.90 -1.09
CA ARG A 118 16.88 -10.44 -0.84
C ARG A 118 17.69 -10.21 -2.12
N ASN A 119 17.29 -10.86 -3.22
CA ASN A 119 18.02 -10.82 -4.48
C ASN A 119 17.61 -9.63 -5.36
N ASN A 120 16.39 -9.12 -5.19
CA ASN A 120 15.85 -8.08 -6.06
C ASN A 120 15.62 -6.73 -5.37
N CYS A 121 15.91 -6.60 -4.08
CA CYS A 121 15.73 -5.37 -3.34
C CYS A 121 16.91 -5.11 -2.40
N ARG A 122 17.55 -3.95 -2.56
CA ARG A 122 18.72 -3.55 -1.75
C ARG A 122 18.48 -2.18 -1.13
N TYR A 123 18.64 -2.10 0.19
CA TYR A 123 18.64 -0.83 0.92
C TYR A 123 19.90 -0.04 0.62
N LEU A 124 19.75 1.24 0.25
CA LEU A 124 20.87 2.15 -0.02
C LEU A 124 21.09 3.16 1.11
N GLY A 125 20.10 3.39 1.97
CA GLY A 125 20.16 4.40 3.03
C GLY A 125 19.39 5.67 2.68
N GLY A 126 19.75 6.75 3.35
CA GLY A 126 19.11 8.06 3.22
C GLY A 126 17.81 8.19 4.02
N VAL A 127 17.43 9.44 4.25
CA VAL A 127 16.16 9.84 4.85
C VAL A 127 15.71 11.16 4.21
N VAL A 128 14.41 11.31 4.02
CA VAL A 128 13.81 12.56 3.53
C VAL A 128 12.78 12.99 4.56
N VAL A 129 13.10 14.03 5.32
CA VAL A 129 12.34 14.42 6.53
C VAL A 129 10.90 14.77 6.16
N GLU A 130 10.70 15.45 5.04
CA GLU A 130 9.39 15.88 4.54
C GLU A 130 8.48 14.69 4.23
N VAL A 131 9.05 13.59 3.72
CA VAL A 131 8.31 12.34 3.45
C VAL A 131 7.86 11.71 4.77
N GLN A 132 8.74 11.71 5.77
CA GLN A 132 8.42 11.19 7.09
C GLN A 132 7.33 12.04 7.77
N GLU A 133 7.45 13.36 7.74
CA GLU A 133 6.44 14.28 8.29
C GLU A 133 5.08 14.13 7.62
N LYS A 134 5.07 14.06 6.29
CA LYS A 134 3.84 13.82 5.50
C LYS A 134 3.18 12.50 5.88
N ARG A 135 3.97 11.43 6.02
CA ARG A 135 3.48 10.11 6.45
C ARG A 135 2.92 10.16 7.86
N ASP A 136 3.63 10.78 8.79
CA ASP A 136 3.20 10.89 10.19
C ASP A 136 1.91 11.71 10.33
N SER A 137 1.77 12.78 9.53
CA SER A 137 0.51 13.55 9.44
C SER A 137 -0.64 12.69 8.92
N LEU A 138 -0.43 11.98 7.81
CA LEU A 138 -1.45 11.10 7.22
C LEU A 138 -1.91 10.01 8.19
N ILE A 139 -0.98 9.40 8.94
CA ILE A 139 -1.30 8.40 9.95
C ILE A 139 -2.16 9.00 11.06
N LYS A 140 -1.84 10.20 11.54
CA LYS A 140 -2.65 10.90 12.56
C LYS A 140 -4.07 11.13 12.07
N ASP A 141 -4.22 11.59 10.83
CA ASP A 141 -5.53 11.85 10.23
C ASP A 141 -6.36 10.56 10.10
N ILE A 142 -5.75 9.47 9.62
CA ILE A 142 -6.41 8.16 9.52
C ILE A 142 -6.86 7.66 10.90
N MET A 143 -6.01 7.77 11.92
CA MET A 143 -6.34 7.34 13.28
C MET A 143 -7.47 8.17 13.89
N GLN A 144 -7.46 9.48 13.65
CA GLN A 144 -8.50 10.37 14.12
C GLN A 144 -9.85 10.04 13.46
N GLN A 145 -9.86 9.78 12.15
CA GLN A 145 -11.07 9.36 11.43
C GLN A 145 -11.60 8.01 11.91
N ALA A 146 -10.71 7.04 12.18
CA ALA A 146 -11.11 5.73 12.70
C ALA A 146 -11.79 5.85 14.07
N LYS A 147 -11.28 6.72 14.95
CA LYS A 147 -11.89 6.99 16.26
C LYS A 147 -13.31 7.54 16.14
N TYR A 148 -13.52 8.56 15.30
CA TYR A 148 -14.86 9.12 15.08
C TYR A 148 -15.85 8.08 14.51
N ARG A 149 -15.39 7.16 13.67
CA ARG A 149 -16.24 6.09 13.13
C ARG A 149 -16.73 5.13 14.21
N VAL A 150 -15.87 4.77 15.17
CA VAL A 150 -16.24 3.86 16.28
C VAL A 150 -17.21 4.56 17.24
N GLU A 151 -16.96 5.81 17.58
CA GLU A 151 -17.82 6.61 18.47
C GLU A 151 -19.21 6.87 17.84
N GLY A 152 -19.26 7.20 16.54
CA GLY A 152 -20.50 7.38 15.81
C GLY A 152 -21.34 6.09 15.69
N PHE A 153 -20.69 4.92 15.70
CA PHE A 153 -21.39 3.63 15.68
C PHE A 153 -22.01 3.30 17.05
N GLN A 154 -21.32 3.63 18.15
CA GLN A 154 -21.82 3.43 19.52
C GLN A 154 -23.04 4.31 19.85
N GLN A 155 -23.12 5.53 19.30
CA GLN A 155 -24.30 6.39 19.48
C GLN A 155 -25.57 5.86 18.80
N THR A 156 -25.46 5.00 17.79
CA THR A 156 -26.62 4.39 17.12
C THR A 156 -27.08 3.06 17.74
N SER A 157 -26.30 2.52 18.69
CA SER A 157 -26.55 1.21 19.30
C SER A 157 -26.95 1.27 20.78
N GLY A 158 -27.05 2.47 21.36
CA GLY A 158 -27.52 2.70 22.72
C GLY A 158 -29.01 2.99 22.77
N ASP A 159 -29.77 2.05 23.32
CA ASP A 159 -31.09 2.18 23.96
C ASP A 159 -32.12 3.10 23.27
N LYS A 160 -32.86 2.53 22.31
CA LYS A 160 -34.28 2.86 22.20
C LYS A 160 -35.05 1.84 23.03
N GLU A 161 -35.29 2.16 24.31
CA GLU A 161 -36.52 1.69 24.96
C GLU A 161 -37.67 2.11 24.06
N VAL A 162 -38.38 1.12 23.51
CA VAL A 162 -39.56 1.35 22.69
C VAL A 162 -40.66 1.84 23.63
N ASP A 163 -40.79 3.16 23.78
CA ASP A 163 -41.98 3.74 24.37
C ASP A 163 -43.15 3.47 23.40
N SER A 164 -44.07 2.62 23.84
CA SER A 164 -45.16 2.05 23.04
C SER A 164 -46.24 3.04 22.56
N ASN A 165 -46.00 4.35 22.60
CA ASN A 165 -47.00 5.36 22.27
C ASN A 165 -46.45 6.52 21.41
N HIS A 166 -45.93 6.23 20.21
CA HIS A 166 -46.05 7.13 19.05
C HIS A 166 -45.73 6.36 17.77
N VAL A 167 -46.76 6.08 16.97
CA VAL A 167 -46.60 5.56 15.61
C VAL A 167 -46.37 6.75 14.69
N ASP A 168 -45.11 7.10 14.46
CA ASP A 168 -44.74 7.96 13.35
C ASP A 168 -44.39 7.09 12.13
N ASN A 169 -45.28 7.14 11.15
CA ASN A 169 -45.13 6.53 9.83
C ASN A 169 -44.00 7.22 9.05
N ASN A 170 -42.76 6.73 9.12
CA ASN A 170 -41.85 6.75 7.97
C ASN A 170 -40.61 5.86 8.16
N MET A 171 -40.72 4.57 7.85
CA MET A 171 -39.57 3.73 7.45
C MET A 171 -40.04 2.59 6.54
N ILE A 172 -39.84 2.73 5.23
CA ILE A 172 -39.61 1.60 4.32
C ILE A 172 -38.52 2.02 3.33
N ALA A 173 -37.63 1.06 3.02
CA ALA A 173 -36.38 1.14 2.26
C ALA A 173 -35.21 1.64 3.13
N ILE A 174 -34.23 0.80 3.51
CA ILE A 174 -33.44 -0.09 2.65
C ILE A 174 -32.93 -1.23 3.55
N GLY A 175 -33.20 -2.49 3.21
CA GLY A 175 -32.65 -3.60 3.98
C GLY A 175 -33.28 -4.97 3.82
N GLN A 176 -33.61 -5.40 2.59
CA GLN A 176 -33.76 -6.84 2.29
C GLN A 176 -33.22 -7.10 0.89
N GLY A 177 -32.05 -7.72 0.82
CA GLY A 177 -31.37 -8.01 -0.44
C GLY A 177 -30.40 -9.16 -0.33
N ILE A 178 -30.69 -10.18 0.49
CA ILE A 178 -30.08 -11.50 0.38
C ILE A 178 -31.14 -12.55 0.71
N SER A 179 -31.74 -13.16 -0.32
CA SER A 179 -31.94 -14.61 -0.44
C SER A 179 -32.87 -14.96 -1.60
N ASN A 180 -32.51 -16.04 -2.30
CA ASN A 180 -33.32 -16.88 -3.19
C ASN A 180 -33.59 -16.38 -4.62
N TRP A 181 -32.60 -16.61 -5.49
CA TRP A 181 -32.84 -16.91 -6.90
C TRP A 181 -32.34 -18.33 -7.17
N HIS A 182 -33.23 -19.31 -7.01
CA HIS A 182 -33.18 -20.59 -7.71
C HIS A 182 -34.61 -21.02 -8.04
N ASN A 183 -34.76 -21.45 -9.30
CA ASN A 183 -35.75 -22.38 -9.84
C ASN A 183 -37.16 -21.84 -10.15
N ASN A 184 -37.40 -21.51 -11.42
CA ASN A 184 -38.02 -22.43 -12.40
C ASN A 184 -38.49 -21.65 -13.63
N ASN A 185 -38.02 -22.06 -14.81
CA ASN A 185 -38.88 -22.34 -15.95
C ASN A 185 -38.05 -23.09 -16.99
N GLU A 186 -38.31 -24.40 -17.03
CA GLU A 186 -38.14 -25.24 -18.20
C GLU A 186 -39.06 -24.77 -19.34
N GLU A 187 -38.70 -25.24 -20.53
CA GLU A 187 -39.53 -25.51 -21.73
C GLU A 187 -39.61 -24.47 -22.87
N GLU A 188 -39.57 -25.09 -24.06
CA GLU A 188 -39.69 -24.64 -25.46
C GLU A 188 -38.37 -24.21 -26.13
N GLU A 189 -37.62 -25.11 -26.81
CA GLU A 189 -37.82 -25.63 -28.20
C GLU A 189 -37.92 -24.48 -29.23
N GLU A 190 -37.43 -24.51 -30.47
CA GLU A 190 -36.57 -25.30 -31.35
C GLU A 190 -36.47 -24.42 -32.64
N GLU A 191 -35.45 -24.60 -33.49
CA GLU A 191 -35.36 -24.12 -34.90
C GLU A 191 -35.25 -22.58 -35.10
N GLU A 192 -34.50 -21.98 -36.04
CA GLU A 192 -34.15 -22.35 -37.41
C GLU A 192 -32.75 -21.84 -37.81
N ASN A 193 -32.14 -22.59 -38.73
CA ASN A 193 -31.01 -22.21 -39.58
C ASN A 193 -31.28 -20.92 -40.38
N ILE A 194 -30.29 -20.03 -40.50
CA ILE A 194 -29.77 -19.50 -41.78
C ILE A 194 -28.25 -19.27 -41.65
#